data_AF-A0A8J7UGM3-F1
#
_entry.id   AF-A0A8J7UGM3-F1
#
_cell.length_a   1.000
_cell.length_b   1.000
_cell.length_c   1.000
_cell.angle_alpha   90.00
_cell.angle_beta   90.00
_cell.angle_gamma   90.00
#
_symmetry.space_group_name_H-M   'P 1'
#
loop_
_entity.id
_entity.type
_entity.pdbx_description
1 polymer ?
#
loop_
_entity_poly.entity_id
_entity_poly.type
_entity_poly.pdbx_seq_one_letter_code
_entity_poly.pdbx_strand_id
1 'polypeptide(L)'
;MAYTLYKAPNCIRCRITHEFMDARGIAYGAYDLEADKDIVNGFYRANRKFLHRNETGVEFPMFHDDDGDVVLQGSGVVISYLLAGKALIDSGAVSESKMLHGWISGLNVSKVPAGEEEHFAELVTVLGKGGLKVVLDSDGRNPALLEKLIATGALTRIRVNIPGPASAYPLAAGGDAPSREDLGRTIALARGFADHAIRLYLEPIPQPDGSFAWLSPADAALAGKMVAEACGDMLMPFGIQVSAETAGLEPLANLLPYRSKVRAALPKTDIIKDAE
;
A
#
# COMPACT_ATOMS: atom_id res chain seq x y z
N MET A 1 20.76 -20.91 0.47
CA MET A 1 19.41 -20.34 0.41
C MET A 1 18.44 -21.49 0.34
N ALA A 2 17.82 -21.81 1.47
CA ALA A 2 16.71 -22.73 1.54
C ALA A 2 15.44 -21.92 1.78
N TYR A 3 14.53 -21.98 0.80
CA TYR A 3 13.24 -21.31 0.86
C TYR A 3 12.14 -22.36 1.02
N THR A 4 11.16 -22.07 1.86
CA THR A 4 9.96 -22.90 2.02
C THR A 4 8.71 -22.07 1.81
N LEU A 5 7.83 -22.52 0.91
CA LEU A 5 6.50 -21.95 0.68
C LEU A 5 5.41 -22.85 1.26
N TYR A 6 4.47 -22.24 1.96
CA TYR A 6 3.25 -22.89 2.41
C TYR A 6 2.09 -22.30 1.64
N LYS A 7 1.28 -23.15 1.00
CA LYS A 7 0.19 -22.73 0.12
C LYS A 7 -1.17 -23.21 0.60
N ALA A 8 -2.20 -22.45 0.24
CA ALA A 8 -3.59 -22.86 0.39
C ALA A 8 -4.14 -23.40 -0.96
N PRO A 9 -5.14 -24.30 -0.94
CA PRO A 9 -5.80 -24.78 -2.15
C PRO A 9 -6.42 -23.64 -2.96
N ASN A 10 -6.33 -23.71 -4.30
CA ASN A 10 -6.91 -22.73 -5.23
C ASN A 10 -6.50 -21.27 -4.98
N CYS A 11 -5.34 -21.06 -4.37
CA CYS A 11 -4.81 -19.75 -4.01
C CYS A 11 -4.08 -19.08 -5.19
N ILE A 12 -4.71 -18.07 -5.80
CA ILE A 12 -4.10 -17.31 -6.91
C ILE A 12 -2.76 -16.65 -6.50
N ARG A 13 -2.67 -16.10 -5.29
CA ARG A 13 -1.44 -15.47 -4.75
C ARG A 13 -0.29 -16.47 -4.61
N CYS A 14 -0.61 -17.69 -4.19
CA CYS A 14 0.34 -18.79 -4.08
C CYS A 14 0.84 -19.18 -5.47
N ARG A 15 -0.07 -19.38 -6.43
CA ARG A 15 0.29 -19.68 -7.82
C ARG A 15 1.25 -18.63 -8.41
N ILE A 16 0.93 -17.34 -8.25
CA ILE A 16 1.78 -16.25 -8.77
C ILE A 16 3.19 -16.32 -8.17
N THR A 17 3.30 -16.60 -6.87
CA THR A 17 4.60 -16.70 -6.18
C THR A 17 5.39 -17.91 -6.66
N HIS A 18 4.74 -19.07 -6.83
CA HIS A 18 5.35 -20.27 -7.41
C HIS A 18 5.85 -20.01 -8.83
N GLU A 19 5.00 -19.50 -9.71
CA GLU A 19 5.34 -19.19 -11.10
C GLU A 19 6.51 -18.19 -11.18
N PHE A 20 6.55 -17.20 -10.29
CA PHE A 20 7.65 -16.24 -10.19
C PHE A 20 8.98 -16.91 -9.83
N MET A 21 8.98 -17.80 -8.83
CA MET A 21 10.19 -18.51 -8.38
C MET A 21 10.66 -19.51 -9.43
N ASP A 22 9.74 -20.28 -10.02
CA ASP A 22 10.00 -21.26 -11.07
C ASP A 22 10.62 -20.58 -12.30
N ALA A 23 10.06 -19.45 -12.75
CA ALA A 23 10.56 -18.69 -13.89
C ALA A 23 11.99 -18.15 -13.70
N ARG A 24 12.45 -18.02 -12.45
CA ARG A 24 13.81 -17.59 -12.08
C ARG A 24 14.74 -18.72 -11.67
N GLY A 25 14.25 -19.97 -11.68
CA GLY A 25 15.03 -21.11 -11.19
C GLY A 25 15.40 -21.00 -9.71
N ILE A 26 14.61 -20.28 -8.91
CA ILE A 26 14.81 -20.20 -7.46
C ILE A 26 14.34 -21.52 -6.86
N ALA A 27 15.22 -22.26 -6.19
CA ALA A 27 14.86 -23.50 -5.53
C ALA A 27 14.08 -23.23 -4.24
N TYR A 28 12.99 -23.98 -4.01
CA TYR A 28 12.20 -23.92 -2.79
C TYR A 28 11.53 -25.27 -2.49
N GLY A 29 11.31 -25.55 -1.20
CA GLY A 29 10.37 -26.56 -0.71
C GLY A 29 8.96 -26.00 -0.70
N ALA A 30 7.95 -26.85 -0.88
CA ALA A 30 6.55 -26.43 -0.83
C ALA A 30 5.70 -27.43 -0.05
N TYR A 31 4.82 -26.91 0.81
CA TYR A 31 3.84 -27.70 1.56
C TYR A 31 2.43 -27.18 1.28
N ASP A 32 1.50 -28.10 1.05
CA ASP A 32 0.10 -27.80 0.79
C ASP A 32 -0.74 -27.93 2.07
N LEU A 33 -1.59 -26.94 2.37
CA LEU A 33 -2.41 -26.96 3.59
C LEU A 33 -3.36 -28.18 3.66
N GLU A 34 -3.84 -28.68 2.52
CA GLU A 34 -4.74 -29.84 2.47
C GLU A 34 -3.98 -31.15 2.58
N ALA A 35 -2.87 -31.30 1.83
CA ALA A 35 -2.08 -32.53 1.83
C ALA A 35 -1.14 -32.67 3.05
N ASP A 36 -0.55 -31.55 3.50
CA ASP A 36 0.51 -31.48 4.51
C ASP A 36 0.06 -30.74 5.77
N LYS A 37 -1.22 -30.88 6.12
CA LYS A 37 -1.91 -30.12 7.18
C LYS A 37 -1.13 -30.00 8.49
N ASP A 38 -0.49 -31.08 8.95
CA ASP A 38 0.25 -31.08 10.21
C ASP A 38 1.53 -30.25 10.14
N ILE A 39 2.22 -30.26 8.99
CA ILE A 39 3.43 -29.46 8.74
C ILE A 39 3.05 -27.99 8.68
N VAL A 40 2.03 -27.63 7.90
CA VAL A 40 1.58 -26.24 7.75
C VAL A 40 1.09 -25.68 9.08
N ASN A 41 0.29 -26.43 9.84
CA ASN A 41 -0.17 -26.00 11.17
C ASN A 41 0.95 -25.97 12.21
N GLY A 42 1.97 -26.83 12.08
CA GLY A 42 3.18 -26.78 12.88
C GLY A 42 3.93 -25.46 12.68
N PHE A 43 4.23 -25.13 11.43
CA PHE A 43 4.89 -23.89 11.05
C PHE A 43 4.12 -22.64 11.53
N TYR A 44 2.82 -22.58 11.24
CA TYR A 44 1.98 -21.46 11.68
C TYR A 44 2.02 -21.27 13.19
N ARG A 45 1.87 -22.35 13.99
CA ARG A 45 1.89 -22.25 15.46
C ARG A 45 3.23 -21.75 16.00
N ALA A 46 4.33 -22.19 15.41
CA ALA A 46 5.68 -21.75 15.79
C ALA A 46 5.91 -20.26 15.45
N ASN A 47 5.33 -19.78 14.35
CA ASN A 47 5.63 -18.47 13.78
C ASN A 47 4.49 -17.44 13.86
N ARG A 48 3.42 -17.71 14.62
CA ARG A 48 2.23 -16.85 14.77
C ARG A 48 2.52 -15.39 15.16
N LYS A 49 3.69 -15.11 15.74
CA LYS A 49 4.11 -13.75 16.11
C LYS A 49 4.53 -12.90 14.91
N PHE A 50 4.85 -13.54 13.79
CA PHE A 50 5.27 -12.91 12.53
C PHE A 50 4.16 -12.94 11.46
N LEU A 51 3.08 -13.67 11.72
CA LEU A 51 2.01 -13.91 10.76
C LEU A 51 0.73 -13.21 11.25
N HIS A 52 0.26 -12.24 10.49
CA HIS A 52 -0.98 -11.53 10.80
C HIS A 52 -2.20 -12.33 10.32
N ARG A 53 -3.22 -12.40 11.18
CA ARG A 53 -4.46 -13.10 10.90
C ARG A 53 -5.61 -12.10 10.88
N ASN A 54 -6.30 -12.01 9.76
CA ASN A 54 -7.53 -11.24 9.63
C ASN A 54 -8.77 -12.13 9.84
N GLU A 55 -9.96 -11.55 9.64
CA GLU A 55 -11.26 -12.26 9.78
C GLU A 55 -11.36 -13.52 8.91
N THR A 56 -10.65 -13.56 7.79
CA THR A 56 -10.63 -14.68 6.84
C THR A 56 -9.48 -15.68 7.07
N GLY A 57 -8.59 -15.41 8.02
CA GLY A 57 -7.45 -16.25 8.34
C GLY A 57 -6.11 -15.59 8.03
N VAL A 58 -5.08 -16.41 7.90
CA VAL A 58 -3.74 -15.98 7.53
C VAL A 58 -3.68 -15.80 6.01
N GLU A 59 -2.99 -14.75 5.56
CA GLU A 59 -2.78 -14.56 4.13
C GLU A 59 -1.77 -15.59 3.61
N PHE A 60 -2.11 -16.24 2.50
CA PHE A 60 -1.22 -17.14 1.79
C PHE A 60 -0.62 -16.47 0.53
N PRO A 61 0.59 -16.86 0.11
CA PRO A 61 1.44 -17.88 0.72
C PRO A 61 2.10 -17.42 2.03
N MET A 62 2.37 -18.36 2.94
CA MET A 62 3.37 -18.12 3.99
C MET A 62 4.73 -18.56 3.44
N PHE A 63 5.78 -17.87 3.84
CA PHE A 63 7.13 -18.06 3.32
C PHE A 63 8.14 -18.09 4.47
N HIS A 64 9.16 -18.93 4.31
CA HIS A 64 10.31 -18.99 5.19
C HIS A 64 11.61 -18.98 4.38
N ASP A 65 12.51 -18.06 4.70
CA ASP A 65 13.93 -18.17 4.36
C ASP A 65 14.65 -18.80 5.56
N ASP A 66 14.99 -20.08 5.43
CA ASP A 66 15.60 -20.87 6.50
C ASP A 66 17.01 -20.36 6.86
N ASP A 67 17.75 -19.78 5.90
CA ASP A 67 19.10 -19.26 6.13
C ASP A 67 19.07 -17.84 6.73
N GLY A 68 18.06 -17.05 6.35
CA GLY A 68 17.85 -15.69 6.83
C GLY A 68 17.05 -15.58 8.13
N ASP A 69 16.41 -16.67 8.59
CA ASP A 69 15.41 -16.69 9.67
C ASP A 69 14.31 -15.64 9.44
N VAL A 70 13.79 -15.60 8.20
CA VAL A 70 12.78 -14.63 7.77
C VAL A 70 11.46 -15.34 7.48
N VAL A 71 10.41 -14.95 8.22
CA VAL A 71 9.03 -15.42 8.01
C VAL A 71 8.20 -14.28 7.44
N LEU A 72 7.53 -14.53 6.31
CA LEU A 72 6.68 -13.55 5.61
C LEU A 72 5.35 -14.17 5.20
N GLN A 73 4.37 -13.33 4.89
CA GLN A 73 3.09 -13.74 4.32
C GLN A 73 2.61 -12.81 3.20
N GLY A 74 1.90 -13.37 2.24
CA GLY A 74 1.30 -12.65 1.11
C GLY A 74 2.23 -12.47 -0.08
N SER A 75 1.69 -12.59 -1.30
CA SER A 75 2.48 -12.62 -2.53
C SER A 75 3.24 -11.31 -2.80
N GLY A 76 2.67 -10.16 -2.41
CA GLY A 76 3.34 -8.87 -2.57
C GLY A 76 4.64 -8.80 -1.75
N VAL A 77 4.54 -9.12 -0.46
CA VAL A 77 5.67 -9.11 0.48
C VAL A 77 6.72 -10.14 0.08
N VAL A 78 6.31 -11.38 -0.20
CA VAL A 78 7.25 -12.48 -0.55
C VAL A 78 8.01 -12.17 -1.84
N ILE A 79 7.31 -11.76 -2.91
CA ILE A 79 7.98 -11.46 -4.18
C ILE A 79 8.89 -10.24 -4.04
N SER A 80 8.47 -9.21 -3.27
CA SER A 80 9.33 -8.06 -3.00
C SER A 80 10.62 -8.45 -2.27
N TYR A 81 10.55 -9.39 -1.31
CA TYR A 81 11.69 -9.92 -0.59
C TYR A 81 12.66 -10.68 -1.50
N LEU A 82 12.13 -11.49 -2.41
CA LEU A 82 12.94 -12.22 -3.38
C LEU A 82 13.63 -11.32 -4.41
N LEU A 83 13.08 -10.12 -4.67
CA LEU A 83 13.65 -9.14 -5.60
C LEU A 83 14.67 -8.21 -4.93
N ALA A 84 14.34 -7.70 -3.74
CA ALA A 84 15.03 -6.56 -3.13
C ALA A 84 15.47 -6.81 -1.67
N GLY A 85 15.37 -8.04 -1.19
CA GLY A 85 15.49 -8.32 0.25
C GLY A 85 14.49 -7.48 1.05
N LYS A 86 14.93 -6.91 2.17
CA LYS A 86 14.03 -6.09 3.01
C LYS A 86 13.85 -4.64 2.54
N ALA A 87 14.54 -4.19 1.49
CA ALA A 87 14.57 -2.76 1.12
C ALA A 87 13.18 -2.16 0.84
N LEU A 88 12.34 -2.87 0.08
CA LEU A 88 10.97 -2.43 -0.24
C LEU A 88 10.01 -2.53 0.96
N ILE A 89 10.26 -3.47 1.88
CA ILE A 89 9.44 -3.69 3.08
C ILE A 89 9.81 -2.65 4.15
N ASP A 90 11.09 -2.46 4.44
CA ASP A 90 11.61 -1.56 5.48
C ASP A 90 11.31 -0.08 5.16
N SER A 91 11.27 0.27 3.88
CA SER A 91 10.85 1.61 3.43
C SER A 91 9.33 1.82 3.49
N GLY A 92 8.55 0.74 3.64
CA GLY A 92 7.09 0.77 3.58
C GLY A 92 6.53 0.92 2.17
N ALA A 93 7.33 0.72 1.12
CA ALA A 93 6.86 0.65 -0.26
C ALA A 93 5.99 -0.59 -0.50
N VAL A 94 6.27 -1.68 0.22
CA VAL A 94 5.50 -2.92 0.20
C VAL A 94 5.09 -3.31 1.63
N SER A 95 3.82 -3.60 1.82
CA SER A 95 3.25 -4.14 3.05
C SER A 95 2.23 -5.23 2.73
N GLU A 96 1.71 -5.87 3.77
CA GLU A 96 0.67 -6.88 3.62
C GLU A 96 -0.60 -6.30 2.98
N SER A 97 -1.26 -7.11 2.15
CA SER A 97 -2.46 -6.69 1.48
C SER A 97 -3.65 -6.73 2.44
N LYS A 98 -4.29 -5.58 2.63
CA LYS A 98 -5.56 -5.50 3.37
C LYS A 98 -6.77 -5.94 2.52
N MET A 99 -6.57 -6.27 1.24
CA MET A 99 -7.64 -6.64 0.30
C MET A 99 -7.75 -8.14 0.01
N LEU A 100 -8.97 -8.59 -0.30
CA LEU A 100 -9.32 -9.98 -0.59
C LEU A 100 -9.92 -10.15 -2.01
N HIS A 101 -10.34 -11.37 -2.34
CA HIS A 101 -11.12 -11.68 -3.56
C HIS A 101 -10.45 -11.24 -4.88
N GLY A 102 -9.15 -11.52 -5.02
CA GLY A 102 -8.40 -11.24 -6.25
C GLY A 102 -7.90 -9.80 -6.37
N TRP A 103 -8.09 -8.97 -5.35
CA TRP A 103 -7.46 -7.65 -5.25
C TRP A 103 -6.16 -7.73 -4.46
N ILE A 104 -5.24 -6.80 -4.69
CA ILE A 104 -4.04 -6.64 -3.89
C ILE A 104 -3.75 -5.16 -3.61
N SER A 105 -3.46 -4.85 -2.35
CA SER A 105 -3.03 -3.54 -1.88
C SER A 105 -1.68 -3.64 -1.15
N GLY A 106 -1.29 -2.60 -0.42
CA GLY A 106 -0.01 -2.57 0.29
C GLY A 106 1.17 -2.19 -0.61
N LEU A 107 0.92 -1.51 -1.73
CA LEU A 107 1.95 -1.05 -2.66
C LEU A 107 1.94 0.47 -2.70
N ASN A 108 3.05 1.12 -2.35
CA ASN A 108 3.15 2.58 -2.29
C ASN A 108 4.36 3.09 -3.08
N VAL A 109 4.08 3.75 -4.22
CA VAL A 109 5.12 4.26 -5.13
C VAL A 109 5.96 5.38 -4.52
N SER A 110 5.37 6.15 -3.60
CA SER A 110 6.04 7.28 -2.94
C SER A 110 7.13 6.86 -1.97
N LYS A 111 7.09 5.61 -1.49
CA LYS A 111 8.01 5.07 -0.49
C LYS A 111 9.11 4.22 -1.10
N VAL A 112 9.13 4.05 -2.42
CA VAL A 112 10.17 3.26 -3.10
C VAL A 112 11.53 3.96 -2.92
N PRO A 113 12.52 3.28 -2.31
CA PRO A 113 13.85 3.86 -2.13
C PRO A 113 14.59 3.94 -3.45
N ALA A 114 15.52 4.89 -3.55
CA ALA A 114 16.34 5.07 -4.75
C ALA A 114 17.13 3.80 -5.07
N GLY A 115 17.07 3.35 -6.33
CA GLY A 115 17.71 2.13 -6.81
C GLY A 115 16.81 0.90 -6.86
N GLU A 116 15.63 0.93 -6.20
CA GLU A 116 14.68 -0.19 -6.17
C GLU A 116 13.51 -0.02 -7.14
N GLU A 117 13.55 0.97 -8.02
CA GLU A 117 12.45 1.30 -8.94
C GLU A 117 12.15 0.18 -9.94
N GLU A 118 13.19 -0.53 -10.42
CA GLU A 118 13.02 -1.67 -11.34
C GLU A 118 12.41 -2.88 -10.61
N HIS A 119 12.89 -3.20 -9.40
CA HIS A 119 12.33 -4.27 -8.60
C HIS A 119 10.86 -4.01 -8.23
N PHE A 120 10.52 -2.77 -7.87
CA PHE A 120 9.13 -2.41 -7.57
C PHE A 120 8.24 -2.50 -8.83
N ALA A 121 8.72 -2.04 -9.98
CA ALA A 121 7.98 -2.15 -11.25
C ALA A 121 7.78 -3.61 -11.68
N GLU A 122 8.79 -4.45 -11.47
CA GLU A 122 8.71 -5.87 -11.72
C GLU A 122 7.69 -6.55 -10.81
N LEU A 123 7.72 -6.27 -9.50
CA LEU A 123 6.73 -6.76 -8.53
C LEU A 123 5.30 -6.43 -8.99
N VAL A 124 5.01 -5.17 -9.29
CA VAL A 124 3.68 -4.72 -9.75
C VAL A 124 3.27 -5.47 -11.02
N THR A 125 4.19 -5.63 -11.96
CA THR A 125 3.94 -6.31 -13.23
C THR A 125 3.62 -7.80 -13.02
N VAL A 126 4.37 -8.49 -12.17
CA VAL A 126 4.16 -9.90 -11.84
C VAL A 126 2.79 -10.10 -11.20
N LEU A 127 2.42 -9.26 -10.23
CA LEU A 127 1.13 -9.35 -9.55
C LEU A 127 -0.04 -9.13 -10.52
N GLY A 128 0.02 -8.09 -11.35
CA GLY A 128 -1.02 -7.77 -12.33
C GLY A 128 -1.15 -8.83 -13.43
N LYS A 129 -0.04 -9.25 -14.05
CA LYS A 129 -0.04 -10.33 -15.07
C LYS A 129 -0.48 -11.67 -14.48
N GLY A 130 -0.23 -11.89 -13.20
CA GLY A 130 -0.71 -13.03 -12.43
C GLY A 130 -2.23 -13.09 -12.24
N GLY A 131 -2.96 -12.03 -12.63
CA GLY A 131 -4.42 -11.95 -12.59
C GLY A 131 -4.98 -11.24 -11.35
N LEU A 132 -4.14 -10.60 -10.53
CA LEU A 132 -4.61 -9.77 -9.42
C LEU A 132 -5.01 -8.38 -9.90
N LYS A 133 -6.04 -7.82 -9.28
CA LYS A 133 -6.43 -6.42 -9.42
C LYS A 133 -5.56 -5.55 -8.50
N VAL A 134 -4.55 -4.92 -9.09
CA VAL A 134 -3.53 -4.19 -8.32
C VAL A 134 -4.00 -2.78 -7.97
N VAL A 135 -3.97 -2.46 -6.68
CA VAL A 135 -4.20 -1.12 -6.14
C VAL A 135 -2.86 -0.51 -5.75
N LEU A 136 -2.54 0.63 -6.36
CA LEU A 136 -1.32 1.38 -6.09
C LEU A 136 -1.64 2.66 -5.31
N ASP A 137 -0.96 2.84 -4.18
CA ASP A 137 -1.02 4.05 -3.37
C ASP A 137 0.13 5.01 -3.73
N SER A 138 -0.14 6.30 -3.60
CA SER A 138 0.84 7.39 -3.66
C SER A 138 0.43 8.48 -2.67
N ASP A 139 1.39 9.24 -2.16
CA ASP A 139 1.15 10.46 -1.37
C ASP A 139 1.52 11.76 -2.13
N GLY A 140 1.73 11.64 -3.45
CA GLY A 140 2.13 12.73 -4.33
C GLY A 140 3.60 12.69 -4.77
N ARG A 141 4.45 11.94 -4.05
CA ARG A 141 5.86 11.74 -4.41
C ARG A 141 6.05 10.72 -5.54
N ASN A 142 7.22 10.79 -6.16
CA ASN A 142 7.70 9.90 -7.21
C ASN A 142 6.79 9.76 -8.46
N PRO A 143 6.39 10.89 -9.10
CA PRO A 143 5.51 10.85 -10.28
C PRO A 143 6.14 10.12 -11.48
N ALA A 144 7.47 10.13 -11.60
CA ALA A 144 8.16 9.44 -12.70
C ALA A 144 7.99 7.92 -12.63
N LEU A 145 8.13 7.34 -11.42
CA LEU A 145 7.85 5.92 -11.23
C LEU A 145 6.36 5.62 -11.40
N LEU A 146 5.47 6.49 -10.91
CA LEU A 146 4.03 6.31 -11.13
C LEU A 146 3.67 6.23 -12.62
N GLU A 147 4.20 7.14 -13.44
CA GLU A 147 3.99 7.12 -14.89
C GLU A 147 4.49 5.81 -15.52
N LYS A 148 5.69 5.36 -15.12
CA LYS A 148 6.26 4.08 -15.56
C LYS A 148 5.34 2.90 -15.18
N LEU A 149 4.82 2.89 -13.96
CA LEU A 149 3.91 1.85 -13.47
C LEU A 149 2.58 1.84 -14.23
N ILE A 150 2.02 3.02 -14.55
CA ILE A 150 0.81 3.14 -15.39
C ILE A 150 1.07 2.50 -16.76
N ALA A 151 2.22 2.78 -17.37
CA ALA A 151 2.58 2.26 -18.70
C ALA A 151 2.71 0.73 -18.76
N THR A 152 2.86 0.05 -17.61
CA THR A 152 2.88 -1.43 -17.56
C THR A 152 1.53 -2.06 -17.89
N GLY A 153 0.42 -1.32 -17.74
CA GLY A 153 -0.94 -1.85 -17.84
C GLY A 153 -1.32 -2.83 -16.72
N ALA A 154 -0.49 -2.99 -15.68
CA ALA A 154 -0.72 -3.94 -14.60
C ALA A 154 -1.61 -3.39 -13.46
N LEU A 155 -1.84 -2.08 -13.44
CA LEU A 155 -2.64 -1.42 -12.41
C LEU A 155 -4.14 -1.56 -12.68
N THR A 156 -4.92 -1.69 -11.60
CA THR A 156 -6.39 -1.63 -11.67
C THR A 156 -6.94 -0.38 -11.00
N ARG A 157 -6.29 0.12 -9.93
CA ARG A 157 -6.70 1.34 -9.24
C ARG A 157 -5.51 2.14 -8.75
N ILE A 158 -5.60 3.47 -8.79
CA ILE A 158 -4.62 4.39 -8.21
C ILE A 158 -5.28 5.20 -7.10
N ARG A 159 -4.65 5.28 -5.92
CA ARG A 159 -5.12 6.13 -4.82
C ARG A 159 -4.03 7.11 -4.44
N VAL A 160 -4.30 8.39 -4.61
CA VAL A 160 -3.45 9.47 -4.12
C VAL A 160 -3.98 9.85 -2.73
N ASN A 161 -3.28 9.37 -1.69
CA ASN A 161 -3.56 9.55 -0.28
C ASN A 161 -2.72 10.70 0.26
N ILE A 162 -3.28 11.89 0.31
CA ILE A 162 -2.64 13.06 0.91
C ILE A 162 -2.74 12.90 2.44
N PRO A 163 -1.62 12.81 3.18
CA PRO A 163 -1.64 12.61 4.63
C PRO A 163 -1.94 13.89 5.41
N GLY A 164 -1.76 15.06 4.78
CA GLY A 164 -1.93 16.36 5.41
C GLY A 164 -1.21 17.46 4.63
N PRO A 165 -1.01 18.65 5.23
CA PRO A 165 -0.18 19.70 4.66
C PRO A 165 1.29 19.30 4.70
N ALA A 166 2.16 20.07 4.03
CA ALA A 166 3.59 19.75 3.92
C ALA A 166 4.29 19.47 5.28
N SER A 167 3.89 20.16 6.35
CA SER A 167 4.42 19.96 7.71
C SER A 167 4.09 18.59 8.32
N ALA A 168 3.05 17.91 7.85
CA ALA A 168 2.65 16.61 8.37
C ALA A 168 3.39 15.43 7.72
N TYR A 169 3.97 15.62 6.53
CA TYR A 169 4.59 14.54 5.75
C TYR A 169 5.73 13.80 6.47
N PRO A 170 6.67 14.46 7.16
CA PRO A 170 7.77 13.75 7.81
C PRO A 170 7.29 12.68 8.80
N LEU A 171 6.28 12.99 9.60
CA LEU A 171 5.72 12.06 10.58
C LEU A 171 4.71 11.09 9.98
N ALA A 172 3.85 11.55 9.08
CA ALA A 172 2.77 10.73 8.53
C ALA A 172 3.21 9.78 7.40
N ALA A 173 4.18 10.20 6.60
CA ALA A 173 4.59 9.50 5.37
C ALA A 173 6.07 9.12 5.34
N GLY A 174 6.86 9.48 6.35
CA GLY A 174 8.27 9.08 6.49
C GLY A 174 9.22 9.81 5.56
N GLY A 175 8.93 11.07 5.21
CA GLY A 175 9.83 11.93 4.43
C GLY A 175 9.21 13.27 4.12
N ASP A 176 9.92 14.13 3.39
CA ASP A 176 9.42 15.46 3.04
C ASP A 176 8.23 15.40 2.09
N ALA A 177 7.43 16.46 2.09
CA ALA A 177 6.32 16.62 1.15
C ALA A 177 6.82 16.72 -0.30
N PRO A 178 6.04 16.24 -1.29
CA PRO A 178 6.39 16.43 -2.69
C PRO A 178 6.49 17.91 -3.05
N SER A 179 7.32 18.22 -4.05
CA SER A 179 7.30 19.54 -4.66
C SER A 179 5.92 19.84 -5.26
N ARG A 180 5.59 21.12 -5.46
CA ARG A 180 4.34 21.52 -6.13
C ARG A 180 4.20 20.89 -7.51
N GLU A 181 5.31 20.81 -8.25
CA GLU A 181 5.37 20.20 -9.58
C GLU A 181 5.13 18.69 -9.52
N ASP A 182 5.80 17.99 -8.60
CA ASP A 182 5.63 16.54 -8.44
C ASP A 182 4.21 16.17 -8.03
N LEU A 183 3.64 16.90 -7.07
CA LEU A 183 2.26 16.70 -6.63
C LEU A 183 1.27 16.92 -7.78
N GLY A 184 1.46 18.01 -8.54
CA GLY A 184 0.62 18.32 -9.71
C GLY A 184 0.70 17.23 -10.78
N ARG A 185 1.91 16.73 -11.07
CA ARG A 185 2.13 15.63 -12.03
C ARG A 185 1.51 14.32 -11.55
N THR A 186 1.70 13.94 -10.29
CA THR A 186 1.08 12.75 -9.69
C THR A 186 -0.44 12.80 -9.79
N ILE A 187 -1.04 13.95 -9.48
CA ILE A 187 -2.49 14.12 -9.57
C ILE A 187 -2.97 14.07 -11.03
N ALA A 188 -2.26 14.69 -11.97
CA ALA A 188 -2.61 14.62 -13.38
C ALA A 188 -2.58 13.17 -13.90
N LEU A 189 -1.55 12.40 -13.54
CA LEU A 189 -1.44 10.97 -13.86
C LEU A 189 -2.61 10.16 -13.29
N ALA A 190 -2.93 10.38 -12.01
CA ALA A 190 -4.06 9.70 -11.37
C ALA A 190 -5.40 10.03 -12.04
N ARG A 191 -5.66 11.31 -12.35
CA ARG A 191 -6.88 11.75 -13.05
C ARG A 191 -7.03 11.15 -14.45
N GLY A 192 -5.92 10.89 -15.12
CA GLY A 192 -5.88 10.21 -16.42
C GLY A 192 -6.17 8.71 -16.33
N PHE A 193 -6.17 8.14 -15.13
CA PHE A 193 -6.39 6.71 -14.90
C PHE A 193 -7.86 6.42 -14.61
N ALA A 194 -8.41 5.35 -15.19
CA ALA A 194 -9.85 5.12 -15.21
C ALA A 194 -10.48 4.94 -13.81
N ASP A 195 -9.85 4.15 -12.95
CA ASP A 195 -10.27 3.95 -11.55
C ASP A 195 -9.25 4.61 -10.62
N HIS A 196 -9.57 5.82 -10.17
CA HIS A 196 -8.70 6.58 -9.29
C HIS A 196 -9.46 7.22 -8.13
N ALA A 197 -8.74 7.45 -7.03
CA ALA A 197 -9.17 8.30 -5.93
C ALA A 197 -8.07 9.28 -5.58
N ILE A 198 -8.41 10.56 -5.40
CA ILE A 198 -7.51 11.58 -4.86
C ILE A 198 -8.18 12.12 -3.62
N ARG A 199 -7.56 11.93 -2.46
CA ARG A 199 -8.21 12.16 -1.17
C ARG A 199 -7.23 12.63 -0.10
N LEU A 200 -7.76 13.39 0.86
CA LEU A 200 -7.17 13.47 2.19
C LEU A 200 -7.46 12.14 2.88
N TYR A 201 -6.41 11.39 3.18
CA TYR A 201 -6.53 10.11 3.87
C TYR A 201 -6.08 10.29 5.31
N LEU A 202 -7.03 10.20 6.22
CA LEU A 202 -6.82 10.45 7.64
C LEU A 202 -6.39 9.15 8.31
N GLU A 203 -5.10 9.06 8.60
CA GLU A 203 -4.48 8.00 9.40
C GLU A 203 -3.97 8.59 10.72
N PRO A 204 -3.89 7.79 11.80
CA PRO A 204 -3.21 8.20 13.02
C PRO A 204 -1.75 8.58 12.72
N ILE A 205 -1.36 9.82 13.03
CA ILE A 205 -0.02 10.34 12.80
C ILE A 205 0.81 10.11 14.06
N PRO A 206 1.96 9.41 13.99
CA PRO A 206 2.82 9.21 15.14
C PRO A 206 3.37 10.55 15.64
N GLN A 207 3.46 10.68 16.96
CA GLN A 207 3.99 11.85 17.65
C GLN A 207 5.39 11.54 18.22
N PRO A 208 6.23 12.57 18.46
CA PRO A 208 7.57 12.37 19.02
C PRO A 208 7.60 11.70 20.40
N ASP A 209 6.50 11.75 21.15
CA ASP A 209 6.34 11.12 22.46
C ASP A 209 5.87 9.65 22.38
N GLY A 210 5.74 9.10 21.17
CA GLY A 210 5.26 7.73 20.93
C GLY A 210 3.73 7.59 20.94
N SER A 211 2.99 8.67 21.18
CA SER A 211 1.53 8.68 21.00
C SER A 211 1.14 8.84 19.53
N PHE A 212 -0.15 8.77 19.25
CA PHE A 212 -0.71 9.06 17.93
C PHE A 212 -1.69 10.23 18.01
N ALA A 213 -1.89 10.93 16.91
CA ALA A 213 -2.92 11.97 16.81
C ALA A 213 -3.59 11.97 15.44
N TRP A 214 -4.87 12.36 15.40
CA TRP A 214 -5.54 12.68 14.14
C TRP A 214 -5.04 14.03 13.61
N LEU A 215 -4.92 14.15 12.29
CA LEU A 215 -4.72 15.44 11.62
C LEU A 215 -5.81 16.43 12.06
N SER A 216 -5.52 17.71 12.27
CA SER A 216 -6.55 18.67 12.64
C SER A 216 -7.39 19.13 11.42
N PRO A 217 -8.65 19.61 11.62
CA PRO A 217 -9.40 20.26 10.54
C PRO A 217 -8.73 21.51 9.97
N ALA A 218 -7.89 22.20 10.75
CA ALA A 218 -7.13 23.35 10.26
C ALA A 218 -6.02 22.90 9.28
N ASP A 219 -5.30 21.84 9.62
CA ASP A 219 -4.29 21.25 8.76
C ASP A 219 -4.91 20.63 7.51
N ALA A 220 -6.10 20.04 7.62
CA ALA A 220 -6.85 19.58 6.45
C ALA A 220 -7.14 20.72 5.45
N ALA A 221 -7.48 21.91 5.94
CA ALA A 221 -7.65 23.09 5.09
C ALA A 221 -6.37 23.45 4.33
N LEU A 222 -5.22 23.39 5.02
CA LEU A 222 -3.91 23.63 4.42
C LEU A 222 -3.56 22.56 3.37
N ALA A 223 -3.87 21.29 3.64
CA ALA A 223 -3.69 20.20 2.68
C ALA A 223 -4.54 20.42 1.42
N GLY A 224 -5.81 20.82 1.58
CA GLY A 224 -6.69 21.15 0.46
C GLY A 224 -6.15 22.29 -0.40
N LYS A 225 -5.61 23.34 0.25
CA LYS A 225 -4.97 24.46 -0.44
C LYS A 225 -3.72 24.02 -1.22
N MET A 226 -2.85 23.22 -0.60
CA MET A 226 -1.66 22.66 -1.23
C MET A 226 -2.00 21.86 -2.50
N VAL A 227 -3.04 21.03 -2.44
CA VAL A 227 -3.54 20.26 -3.61
C VAL A 227 -4.11 21.18 -4.69
N ALA A 228 -4.95 22.15 -4.32
CA ALA A 228 -5.53 23.11 -5.27
C ALA A 228 -4.46 23.92 -6.01
N GLU A 229 -3.43 24.36 -5.28
CA GLU A 229 -2.30 25.10 -5.84
C GLU A 229 -1.46 24.22 -6.77
N ALA A 230 -1.19 22.96 -6.41
CA ALA A 230 -0.42 22.04 -7.24
C ALA A 230 -1.11 21.74 -8.58
N CYS A 231 -2.43 21.58 -8.58
CA CYS A 231 -3.19 21.25 -9.79
C CYS A 231 -3.59 22.46 -10.62
N GLY A 232 -3.65 23.65 -10.01
CA GLY A 232 -4.22 24.84 -10.64
C GLY A 232 -5.72 24.70 -10.96
N ASP A 233 -6.41 23.70 -10.39
CA ASP A 233 -7.81 23.38 -10.64
C ASP A 233 -8.56 23.29 -9.30
N MET A 234 -9.24 24.37 -8.93
CA MET A 234 -10.03 24.43 -7.70
C MET A 234 -11.30 23.57 -7.75
N LEU A 235 -11.73 23.14 -8.95
CA LEU A 235 -12.96 22.37 -9.15
C LEU A 235 -12.72 20.87 -9.31
N MET A 236 -11.49 20.40 -9.07
CA MET A 236 -11.18 18.98 -9.06
C MET A 236 -11.97 18.27 -7.94
N PRO A 237 -12.57 17.10 -8.22
CA PRO A 237 -13.10 16.23 -7.17
C PRO A 237 -11.99 15.83 -6.20
N PHE A 238 -12.29 15.87 -4.91
CA PHE A 238 -11.35 15.51 -3.85
C PHE A 238 -12.10 14.79 -2.72
N GLY A 239 -11.54 13.67 -2.26
CA GLY A 239 -12.13 12.87 -1.21
C GLY A 239 -11.64 13.26 0.18
N ILE A 240 -12.43 12.96 1.20
CA ILE A 240 -11.97 12.79 2.58
C ILE A 240 -12.38 11.41 3.04
N GLN A 241 -11.42 10.65 3.54
CA GLN A 241 -11.66 9.32 4.09
C GLN A 241 -10.75 9.10 5.29
N VAL A 242 -11.24 8.32 6.24
CA VAL A 242 -10.49 7.90 7.43
C VAL A 242 -10.12 6.43 7.30
N SER A 243 -8.94 6.07 7.81
CA SER A 243 -8.54 4.67 7.95
C SER A 243 -9.38 3.98 9.04
N ALA A 244 -9.62 2.68 8.88
CA ALA A 244 -10.22 1.86 9.93
C ALA A 244 -9.26 1.66 11.13
N GLU A 245 -7.96 1.84 10.90
CA GLU A 245 -6.93 1.70 11.92
C GLU A 245 -6.86 2.95 12.80
N THR A 246 -7.05 2.76 14.11
CA THR A 246 -7.08 3.89 15.06
C THR A 246 -5.82 4.04 15.89
N ALA A 247 -4.91 3.05 15.87
CA ALA A 247 -3.69 3.05 16.68
C ALA A 247 -3.93 3.40 18.18
N GLY A 248 -5.06 2.95 18.74
CA GLY A 248 -5.44 3.23 20.13
C GLY A 248 -6.15 4.57 20.35
N LEU A 249 -6.39 5.35 19.29
CA LEU A 249 -7.20 6.56 19.34
C LEU A 249 -8.69 6.26 19.31
N GLU A 250 -9.48 7.20 19.83
CA GLU A 250 -10.92 7.22 19.59
C GLU A 250 -11.19 7.34 18.08
N PRO A 251 -12.11 6.52 17.53
CA PRO A 251 -12.44 6.55 16.12
C PRO A 251 -12.91 7.94 15.66
N LEU A 252 -12.33 8.44 14.57
CA LEU A 252 -12.72 9.73 14.01
C LEU A 252 -14.01 9.62 13.18
N ALA A 253 -15.15 9.63 13.88
CA ALA A 253 -16.46 9.41 13.25
C ALA A 253 -17.02 10.62 12.47
N ASN A 254 -16.71 11.86 12.90
CA ASN A 254 -17.27 13.07 12.30
C ASN A 254 -16.28 13.76 11.36
N LEU A 255 -16.42 13.51 10.06
CA LEU A 255 -15.58 14.11 9.01
C LEU A 255 -16.14 15.43 8.45
N LEU A 256 -17.31 15.89 8.92
CA LEU A 256 -17.92 17.14 8.45
C LEU A 256 -17.05 18.39 8.69
N PRO A 257 -16.34 18.54 9.84
CA PRO A 257 -15.45 19.67 10.06
C PRO A 257 -14.30 19.72 9.05
N TYR A 258 -13.70 18.57 8.74
CA TYR A 258 -12.64 18.44 7.74
C TYR A 258 -13.15 18.85 6.37
N ARG A 259 -14.29 18.28 5.93
CA ARG A 259 -14.91 18.62 4.64
C ARG A 259 -15.19 20.10 4.51
N SER A 260 -15.77 20.70 5.55
CA SER A 260 -16.08 22.14 5.57
C SER A 260 -14.82 22.99 5.35
N LYS A 261 -13.72 22.65 6.04
CA LYS A 261 -12.45 23.37 5.94
C LYS A 261 -11.78 23.19 4.58
N VAL A 262 -11.71 21.97 4.06
CA VAL A 262 -11.10 21.68 2.74
C VAL A 262 -11.86 22.36 1.59
N ARG A 263 -13.20 22.46 1.70
CA ARG A 263 -14.05 23.11 0.69
C ARG A 263 -13.75 24.60 0.46
N ALA A 264 -13.03 25.26 1.36
CA ALA A 264 -12.56 26.62 1.15
C ALA A 264 -11.58 26.73 -0.03
N ALA A 265 -10.78 25.68 -0.29
CA ALA A 265 -9.85 25.61 -1.41
C ALA A 265 -10.34 24.69 -2.55
N LEU A 266 -11.03 23.60 -2.21
CA LEU A 266 -11.55 22.60 -3.15
C LEU A 266 -13.06 22.39 -2.94
N PRO A 267 -13.94 23.24 -3.52
CA PRO A 267 -15.37 23.24 -3.20
C PRO A 267 -16.11 21.93 -3.51
N LYS A 268 -15.59 21.09 -4.43
CA LYS A 268 -16.17 19.78 -4.75
C LYS A 268 -15.72 18.65 -3.81
N THR A 269 -15.07 18.98 -2.70
CA THR A 269 -14.64 17.96 -1.74
C THR A 269 -15.84 17.24 -1.11
N ASP A 270 -15.80 15.92 -1.00
CA ASP A 270 -16.81 15.15 -0.25
C ASP A 270 -16.22 13.98 0.55
N ILE A 271 -17.01 13.46 1.48
CA ILE A 271 -16.64 12.31 2.31
C ILE A 271 -16.90 11.03 1.51
N ILE A 272 -15.86 10.20 1.38
CA ILE A 272 -15.95 8.89 0.71
C ILE A 272 -16.34 7.86 1.78
N LYS A 273 -17.45 7.15 1.55
CA LYS A 273 -17.98 6.16 2.50
C LYS A 273 -17.44 4.75 2.29
N ASP A 274 -17.10 4.39 1.04
CA ASP A 274 -16.70 3.03 0.67
C ASP A 274 -15.63 3.09 -0.42
N ALA A 275 -14.36 3.02 -0.04
CA ALA A 275 -13.25 2.83 -0.97
C ALA A 275 -12.08 2.16 -0.24
N GLU A 276 -12.28 0.90 0.16
CA GLU A 276 -11.17 -0.03 0.15
C GLU A 276 -10.90 -0.42 -1.31
#